data_AF-A0A3M0XK61-F1
#
_entry.id   AF-A0A3M0XK61-F1
#
_cell.length_a   1.000
_cell.length_b   1.000
_cell.length_c   1.000
_cell.angle_alpha   90.00
_cell.angle_beta   90.00
_cell.angle_gamma   90.00
#
_symmetry.space_group_name_H-M   'P 1'
#
loop_
_entity.id
_entity.type
_entity.pdbx_description
1 polymer ?
#
loop_
_entity_poly.entity_id
_entity_poly.type
_entity_poly.pdbx_seq_one_letter_code
_entity_poly.pdbx_strand_id
1 'polypeptide(L)'
;VGHLDKGPEVLNHLLKRCVNVEPSHLLKSRLRGNPISCPKIRSRIPHITSKVACNCSFSPDSGLYPTPILHIRSMDQNTTTLSVDSIQFQNLLQNYLNLRQQAREIEGMIKQCESQIQAVFEQAGIDMLQTPLGRLTLIRDKEKLVTFRLDMNTT
;
A
#
# COMPACT_ATOMS: atom_id res chain seq x y z
N VAL A 1 37.97 -4.41 21.95
CA VAL A 1 37.82 -5.38 23.06
C VAL A 1 37.36 -6.77 22.62
N GLY A 2 36.30 -6.92 21.81
CA GLY A 2 35.78 -8.24 21.41
C GLY A 2 36.72 -9.14 20.58
N HIS A 3 37.83 -8.61 20.06
CA HIS A 3 38.85 -9.35 19.31
C HIS A 3 39.97 -9.98 20.16
N LEU A 4 39.94 -9.83 21.49
CA LEU A 4 40.95 -10.42 22.40
C LEU A 4 40.62 -11.90 22.66
N ASP A 5 41.54 -12.68 23.23
CA ASP A 5 41.34 -14.12 23.48
C ASP A 5 40.10 -14.40 24.36
N LYS A 6 39.91 -13.60 25.42
CA LYS A 6 38.69 -13.58 26.25
C LYS A 6 37.75 -12.41 25.93
N GLY A 7 37.84 -11.89 24.71
CA GLY A 7 37.08 -10.73 24.25
C GLY A 7 35.56 -10.86 24.41
N PRO A 8 34.94 -12.01 24.07
CA PRO A 8 33.51 -12.24 24.28
C PRO A 8 33.08 -12.18 25.74
N GLU A 9 33.85 -12.78 26.66
CA GLU A 9 33.54 -12.79 28.09
C GLU A 9 33.52 -11.38 28.66
N VAL A 10 34.56 -10.59 28.36
CA VAL A 10 34.71 -9.20 28.83
C VAL A 10 33.60 -8.31 28.25
N LEU A 11 33.33 -8.42 26.94
CA LEU A 11 32.29 -7.62 26.30
C LEU A 11 30.90 -7.99 26.83
N ASN A 12 30.60 -9.29 26.97
CA ASN A 12 29.31 -9.76 27.48
C ASN A 12 29.11 -9.35 28.94
N HIS A 13 30.17 -9.30 29.75
CA HIS A 13 30.10 -8.77 31.11
C HIS A 13 29.68 -7.28 31.13
N LEU A 14 30.17 -6.47 30.18
CA LEU A 14 29.74 -5.07 30.04
C LEU A 14 28.31 -4.97 29.50
N LEU A 15 27.97 -5.73 28.46
CA LEU A 15 26.65 -5.72 27.83
C LEU A 15 25.54 -6.13 28.82
N LYS A 16 25.82 -7.06 29.73
CA LYS A 16 24.88 -7.45 30.80
C LYS A 16 24.51 -6.32 31.77
N ARG A 17 25.28 -5.23 31.79
CA ARG A 17 24.99 -4.03 32.60
C ARG A 17 24.21 -2.96 31.82
N CYS A 18 24.08 -3.11 30.50
CA CYS A 18 23.32 -2.20 29.66
C CYS A 18 21.82 -2.52 29.73
N VAL A 19 20.99 -1.48 29.56
CA VAL A 19 19.53 -1.61 29.52
C VAL A 19 19.11 -2.26 28.20
N ASN A 20 18.10 -3.14 28.23
CA ASN A 20 17.48 -3.79 27.05
C ASN A 20 18.42 -4.69 26.21
N VAL A 21 19.41 -5.34 26.85
CA VAL A 21 20.25 -6.33 26.15
C VAL A 21 19.62 -7.72 26.22
N GLU A 22 19.04 -8.14 25.11
CA GLU A 22 18.59 -9.52 24.91
C GLU A 22 19.76 -10.52 24.87
N PRO A 23 19.57 -11.77 25.33
CA PRO A 23 20.60 -12.82 25.23
C PRO A 23 21.11 -13.05 23.79
N SER A 24 20.29 -12.75 22.78
CA SER A 24 20.64 -12.81 21.37
C SER A 24 21.72 -11.80 20.96
N HIS A 25 21.86 -10.69 21.68
CA HIS A 25 22.83 -9.63 21.42
C HIS A 25 24.21 -9.89 22.03
N LEU A 26 24.35 -10.94 22.85
CA LEU A 26 25.63 -11.32 23.43
C LEU A 26 26.56 -11.92 22.36
N LEU A 27 27.83 -11.58 22.48
CA LEU A 27 28.86 -12.06 21.57
C LEU A 27 29.08 -13.57 21.77
N LYS A 28 28.80 -14.36 20.72
CA LYS A 28 28.93 -15.82 20.74
C LYS A 28 30.37 -16.29 20.48
N SER A 29 31.15 -15.48 19.77
CA SER A 29 32.52 -15.83 19.36
C SER A 29 33.40 -14.58 19.28
N ARG A 30 34.71 -14.81 19.26
CA ARG A 30 35.72 -13.75 19.15
C ARG A 30 35.60 -13.02 17.81
N LEU A 31 35.62 -11.70 17.85
CA LEU A 31 35.65 -10.87 16.63
C LEU A 31 37.00 -10.98 15.93
N ARG A 32 37.00 -10.91 14.59
CA ARG A 32 38.25 -10.80 13.84
C ARG A 32 38.95 -9.48 14.17
N GLY A 33 40.27 -9.54 14.28
CA GLY A 33 41.09 -8.35 14.40
C GLY A 33 41.03 -7.50 13.13
N ASN A 34 41.22 -6.19 13.27
CA ASN A 34 41.26 -5.22 12.18
C ASN A 34 40.01 -5.21 11.28
N PRO A 35 38.81 -4.90 11.84
CA PRO A 35 37.63 -4.71 11.01
C PRO A 35 37.90 -3.63 9.97
N ILE A 36 37.52 -3.90 8.72
CA ILE A 36 37.73 -2.95 7.63
C ILE A 36 36.63 -1.89 7.69
N SER A 37 37.03 -0.63 7.79
CA SER A 37 36.11 0.50 7.80
C SER A 37 35.72 0.91 6.39
N CYS A 38 34.56 1.56 6.22
CA CYS A 38 34.13 2.08 4.91
C CYS A 38 35.22 2.94 4.21
N PRO A 39 35.93 3.86 4.90
CA PRO A 39 37.04 4.59 4.29
C PRO A 39 38.15 3.66 3.74
N LYS A 40 38.46 2.58 4.48
CA LYS A 40 39.50 1.62 4.09
C LYS A 40 39.09 0.71 2.94
N ILE A 41 37.79 0.42 2.79
CA ILE A 41 37.23 -0.25 1.61
C ILE A 41 37.36 0.68 0.40
N ARG A 42 36.95 1.94 0.54
CA ARG A 42 36.99 2.94 -0.55
C ARG A 42 38.41 3.21 -1.03
N SER A 43 39.39 3.24 -0.13
CA SER A 43 40.81 3.41 -0.51
C SER A 43 41.38 2.21 -1.25
N ARG A 44 40.90 0.98 -0.97
CA ARG A 44 41.39 -0.25 -1.62
C ARG A 44 40.80 -0.44 -3.02
N ILE A 45 39.55 0.00 -3.24
CA ILE A 45 38.82 -0.25 -4.47
C ILE A 45 38.16 1.05 -4.98
N PRO A 46 38.96 2.08 -5.31
CA PRO A 46 38.42 3.39 -5.70
C PRO A 46 37.66 3.32 -7.02
N HIS A 47 38.08 2.47 -7.96
CA HIS A 47 37.48 2.32 -9.29
C HIS A 47 36.02 1.81 -9.27
N ILE A 48 35.62 1.11 -8.20
CA ILE A 48 34.23 0.68 -7.97
C ILE A 48 33.53 1.73 -7.10
N THR A 49 34.11 2.08 -5.96
CA THR A 49 33.46 2.94 -4.95
C THR A 49 33.30 4.40 -5.36
N SER A 50 33.94 4.85 -6.44
CA SER A 50 33.68 6.16 -7.06
C SER A 50 32.43 6.17 -7.94
N LYS A 51 32.01 5.01 -8.48
CA LYS A 51 30.87 4.88 -9.39
C LYS A 51 29.56 4.55 -8.68
N VAL A 52 29.63 3.97 -7.48
CA VAL A 52 28.45 3.65 -6.67
C VAL A 52 28.25 4.70 -5.58
N ALA A 53 27.01 5.17 -5.45
CA ALA A 53 26.61 6.00 -4.33
C ALA A 53 26.58 5.18 -3.03
N CYS A 54 26.89 5.81 -1.90
CA CYS A 54 26.72 5.18 -0.59
C CYS A 54 25.22 5.04 -0.30
N ASN A 55 24.74 3.81 -0.10
CA ASN A 55 23.35 3.51 0.22
C ASN A 55 23.22 2.72 1.54
N CYS A 56 24.07 3.05 2.53
CA CYS A 56 23.97 2.42 3.85
C CYS A 56 22.70 2.91 4.55
N SER A 57 21.74 2.00 4.76
CA SER A 57 20.55 2.25 5.56
C SER A 57 20.75 1.69 6.97
N PHE A 58 20.50 2.51 7.98
CA PHE A 58 20.52 2.11 9.38
C PHE A 58 19.11 2.31 9.95
N SER A 59 18.36 1.22 10.09
CA SER A 59 17.00 1.26 10.63
C SER A 59 17.05 1.60 12.13
N PRO A 60 16.32 2.64 12.58
CA PRO A 60 16.33 3.05 13.98
C PRO A 60 15.44 2.18 14.89
N ASP A 61 14.68 1.25 14.31
CA ASP A 61 13.53 0.64 14.97
C ASP A 61 13.89 -0.52 15.93
N SER A 62 15.17 -0.93 16.00
CA SER A 62 15.57 -2.07 16.83
C SER A 62 16.92 -1.87 17.53
N GLY A 63 16.92 -1.92 18.86
CA GLY A 63 18.14 -2.10 19.67
C GLY A 63 19.09 -0.90 19.73
N LEU A 64 18.63 0.30 19.36
CA LEU A 64 19.43 1.52 19.52
C LEU A 64 19.58 1.89 21.00
N TYR A 65 20.72 2.53 21.30
CA TYR A 65 20.93 3.13 22.60
C TYR A 65 19.86 4.21 22.85
N PRO A 66 19.26 4.28 24.05
CA PRO A 66 18.26 5.29 24.39
C PRO A 66 18.91 6.68 24.38
N THR A 67 18.84 7.36 23.24
CA THR A 67 19.34 8.72 23.06
C THR A 67 18.16 9.70 23.05
N PRO A 68 18.36 10.96 23.50
CA PRO A 68 17.32 11.99 23.46
C PRO A 68 16.69 12.19 22.07
N ILE A 69 17.45 11.89 21.00
CA ILE A 69 16.99 11.96 19.60
C ILE A 69 15.82 11.00 19.33
N LEU A 70 15.76 9.85 19.99
CA LEU A 70 14.64 8.91 19.87
C LEU A 70 13.34 9.54 20.39
N HIS A 71 13.42 10.36 21.43
CA HIS A 71 12.26 11.05 22.01
C HIS A 71 11.80 12.24 21.17
N ILE A 72 12.70 12.92 20.45
CA ILE A 72 12.34 14.00 19.51
C ILE A 72 11.45 13.45 18.38
N ARG A 73 11.78 12.27 17.84
CA ARG A 73 10.94 11.62 16.81
C ARG A 73 9.59 11.15 17.34
N SER A 74 9.51 10.76 18.62
CA SER A 74 8.22 10.47 19.26
C SER A 74 7.32 11.70 19.37
N MET A 75 7.90 12.91 19.44
CA MET A 75 7.16 14.18 19.38
C MET A 75 6.73 14.53 17.93
N ASP A 76 7.52 14.13 16.92
CA ASP A 76 7.20 14.28 15.49
C ASP A 76 6.14 13.27 14.99
N GLN A 77 5.62 12.37 15.83
CA GLN A 77 4.57 11.40 15.46
C GLN A 77 3.21 12.04 15.07
N ASN A 78 3.14 13.37 14.97
CA ASN A 78 2.11 14.05 14.19
C ASN A 78 2.35 14.00 12.67
N THR A 79 3.45 13.41 12.20
CA THR A 79 3.58 12.95 10.81
C THR A 79 3.16 11.50 10.72
N THR A 80 1.90 11.34 10.36
CA THR A 80 1.15 10.16 9.93
C THR A 80 2.00 9.12 9.18
N THR A 81 2.79 8.33 9.89
CA THR A 81 3.08 6.97 9.44
C THR A 81 1.79 6.20 9.65
N LEU A 82 1.18 5.77 8.55
CA LEU A 82 -0.04 4.97 8.51
C LEU A 82 0.12 3.70 9.36
N SER A 83 -0.15 3.81 10.65
CA SER A 83 -0.73 2.72 11.45
C SER A 83 -2.21 3.03 11.64
N VAL A 84 -2.88 3.40 10.54
CA VAL A 84 -4.33 3.16 10.44
C VAL A 84 -4.44 1.65 10.57
N ASP A 85 -5.00 1.17 11.67
CA ASP A 85 -5.20 -0.25 12.00
C ASP A 85 -5.25 -1.07 10.72
N SER A 86 -4.14 -1.74 10.41
CA SER A 86 -3.84 -2.23 9.05
C SER A 86 -4.97 -3.09 8.50
N ILE A 87 -5.68 -3.77 9.39
CA ILE A 87 -6.87 -4.59 9.13
C ILE A 87 -8.10 -3.73 8.76
N GLN A 88 -8.38 -2.64 9.47
CA GLN A 88 -9.53 -1.78 9.16
C GLN A 88 -9.36 -1.09 7.81
N PHE A 89 -8.16 -0.62 7.49
CA PHE A 89 -7.86 -0.02 6.19
C PHE A 89 -7.92 -1.05 5.06
N GLN A 90 -7.39 -2.26 5.28
CA GLN A 90 -7.50 -3.36 4.32
C GLN A 90 -8.96 -3.74 4.04
N ASN A 91 -9.79 -3.82 5.09
CA ASN A 91 -11.22 -4.10 4.96
C ASN A 91 -11.95 -2.99 4.19
N LEU A 92 -11.62 -1.72 4.45
CA LEU A 92 -12.18 -0.59 3.71
C LEU A 92 -11.80 -0.65 2.23
N LEU A 93 -10.52 -0.91 1.93
CA LEU A 93 -10.04 -1.04 0.55
C LEU A 93 -10.74 -2.19 -0.18
N GLN A 94 -10.90 -3.34 0.47
CA GLN A 94 -11.61 -4.49 -0.10
C GLN A 94 -13.09 -4.16 -0.38
N ASN A 95 -13.76 -3.48 0.55
CA ASN A 95 -15.15 -3.06 0.38
C ASN A 95 -15.30 -2.09 -0.81
N TYR A 96 -14.38 -1.13 -0.95
CA TYR A 96 -14.38 -0.20 -2.08
C TYR A 96 -14.22 -0.92 -3.42
N LEU A 97 -13.29 -1.89 -3.51
CA LEU A 97 -13.10 -2.66 -4.74
C LEU A 97 -14.32 -3.51 -5.08
N ASN A 98 -14.95 -4.14 -4.09
CA ASN A 98 -16.17 -4.93 -4.27
C ASN A 98 -17.33 -4.06 -4.77
N LEU A 99 -17.56 -2.89 -4.15
CA LEU A 99 -18.61 -1.95 -4.57
C LEU A 99 -18.39 -1.47 -6.01
N ARG A 100 -17.13 -1.19 -6.39
CA ARG A 100 -16.79 -0.78 -7.75
C ARG A 100 -17.03 -1.91 -8.77
N GLN A 101 -16.81 -3.15 -8.40
CA GLN A 101 -17.13 -4.29 -9.25
C GLN A 101 -18.64 -4.45 -9.45
N GLN A 102 -19.41 -4.39 -8.36
CA GLN A 102 -20.88 -4.44 -8.42
C GLN A 102 -21.47 -3.34 -9.30
N ALA A 103 -20.94 -2.11 -9.21
CA ALA A 103 -21.37 -1.01 -10.08
C ALA A 103 -21.20 -1.33 -11.57
N ARG A 104 -20.07 -1.93 -11.97
CA ARG A 104 -19.83 -2.34 -13.36
C ARG A 104 -20.75 -3.46 -13.82
N GLU A 105 -21.04 -4.41 -12.94
CA GLU A 105 -21.97 -5.50 -13.23
C GLU A 105 -23.39 -4.96 -13.46
N ILE A 106 -23.85 -4.07 -12.58
CA ILE A 106 -25.17 -3.40 -12.71
C ILE A 106 -25.22 -2.57 -14.00
N GLU A 107 -24.19 -1.79 -14.31
CA GLU A 107 -24.11 -1.05 -15.59
C GLU A 107 -24.17 -1.99 -16.80
N GLY A 108 -23.52 -3.17 -16.71
CA GLY A 108 -23.60 -4.21 -17.73
C GLY A 108 -25.01 -4.76 -17.90
N MET A 109 -25.71 -5.03 -16.80
CA MET A 109 -27.10 -5.49 -16.81
C MET A 109 -28.05 -4.44 -17.39
N ILE A 110 -27.85 -3.16 -17.06
CA ILE A 110 -28.62 -2.05 -17.64
C ILE A 110 -28.46 -2.04 -19.16
N LYS A 111 -27.23 -2.12 -19.67
CA LYS A 111 -26.97 -2.17 -21.12
C LYS A 111 -27.60 -3.38 -21.80
N GLN A 112 -27.63 -4.54 -21.13
CA GLN A 112 -28.31 -5.72 -21.66
C GLN A 112 -29.82 -5.48 -21.77
N CYS A 113 -30.46 -4.95 -20.72
CA CYS A 113 -31.87 -4.58 -20.77
C CYS A 113 -32.15 -3.52 -21.85
N GLU A 114 -31.33 -2.49 -21.98
CA GLU A 114 -31.43 -1.48 -23.04
C GLU A 114 -31.36 -2.10 -24.43
N SER A 115 -30.44 -3.05 -24.65
CA SER A 115 -30.34 -3.76 -25.93
C SER A 115 -31.57 -4.63 -26.23
N GLN A 116 -32.17 -5.26 -25.22
CA GLN A 116 -33.39 -6.04 -25.37
C GLN A 116 -34.59 -5.14 -25.68
N ILE A 117 -34.70 -4.00 -25.00
CA ILE A 117 -35.71 -2.99 -25.30
C ILE A 117 -35.51 -2.48 -26.74
N GLN A 118 -34.29 -2.13 -27.14
CA GLN A 118 -34.01 -1.70 -28.51
C GLN A 118 -34.41 -2.76 -29.55
N ALA A 119 -34.10 -4.03 -29.32
CA ALA A 119 -34.49 -5.12 -30.23
C ALA A 119 -36.02 -5.24 -30.38
N VAL A 120 -36.77 -5.08 -29.29
CA VAL A 120 -38.24 -5.07 -29.33
C VAL A 120 -38.77 -3.87 -30.14
N PHE A 121 -38.17 -2.69 -29.96
CA PHE A 121 -38.52 -1.49 -30.73
C PHE A 121 -38.20 -1.64 -32.23
N GLU A 122 -37.05 -2.23 -32.58
CA GLU A 122 -36.65 -2.50 -33.97
C GLU A 122 -37.55 -3.53 -34.65
N GLN A 123 -37.93 -4.61 -33.93
CA GLN A 123 -38.84 -5.64 -34.46
C GLN A 123 -40.27 -5.13 -34.64
N ALA A 124 -40.75 -4.28 -33.73
CA ALA A 124 -42.09 -3.70 -33.82
C ALA A 124 -42.17 -2.57 -34.86
N GLY A 125 -41.06 -1.89 -35.17
CA GLY A 125 -41.04 -0.75 -36.07
C GLY A 125 -41.76 0.48 -35.53
N ILE A 126 -41.86 0.61 -34.21
CA ILE A 126 -42.64 1.65 -33.51
C ILE A 126 -41.67 2.47 -32.65
N ASP A 127 -41.68 3.80 -32.79
CA ASP A 127 -40.82 4.69 -31.99
C ASP A 127 -41.38 5.01 -30.59
N MET A 128 -42.52 4.41 -30.24
CA MET A 128 -43.31 4.73 -29.05
C MET A 128 -44.15 3.56 -28.56
N LEU A 129 -43.89 3.11 -27.33
CA LEU A 129 -44.62 2.00 -26.73
C LEU A 129 -45.30 2.45 -25.43
N GLN A 130 -46.61 2.19 -25.32
CA GLN A 130 -47.38 2.42 -24.11
C GLN A 130 -47.27 1.18 -23.22
N THR A 131 -46.59 1.32 -22.08
CA THR A 131 -46.49 0.27 -21.07
C THR A 131 -47.39 0.60 -19.87
N PRO A 132 -47.76 -0.38 -19.02
CA PRO A 132 -48.48 -0.13 -17.78
C PRO A 132 -47.73 0.83 -16.82
N LEU A 133 -46.42 1.01 -17.02
CA LEU A 133 -45.54 1.85 -16.20
C LEU A 133 -45.40 3.29 -16.76
N GLY A 134 -45.94 3.57 -17.95
CA GLY A 134 -45.85 4.87 -18.61
C GLY A 134 -45.53 4.79 -20.10
N ARG A 135 -45.34 5.96 -20.71
CA ARG A 135 -45.01 6.10 -22.14
C ARG A 135 -43.49 6.01 -22.31
N LEU A 136 -43.02 5.01 -23.04
CA LEU A 136 -41.60 4.85 -23.35
C LEU A 136 -41.34 5.39 -24.77
N THR A 137 -40.61 6.51 -24.84
CA THR A 137 -40.19 7.13 -26.11
C THR A 137 -38.71 6.87 -26.35
N LEU A 138 -38.39 6.36 -27.53
CA LEU A 138 -37.02 6.12 -27.96
C LEU A 138 -36.49 7.39 -28.64
N ILE A 139 -35.55 8.09 -28.00
CA ILE A 139 -34.94 9.30 -28.56
C ILE A 139 -33.63 8.88 -29.23
N ARG A 140 -33.60 8.89 -30.56
CA ARG A 140 -32.37 8.68 -31.36
C ARG A 140 -31.71 10.04 -31.55
N ASP A 141 -30.67 10.32 -30.79
CA ASP A 141 -29.87 11.52 -31.05
C ASP A 141 -28.84 11.25 -32.18
N LYS A 142 -28.52 12.29 -32.96
CA LYS A 142 -27.71 12.19 -34.21
C LYS A 142 -26.28 11.67 -34.01
N GLU A 143 -25.83 11.50 -32.75
CA GLU A 143 -24.50 11.00 -32.39
C GLU A 143 -24.50 9.64 -31.65
N LYS A 144 -25.49 8.76 -31.91
CA LYS A 144 -25.52 7.36 -31.41
C LYS A 144 -25.64 7.19 -29.89
N LEU A 145 -26.37 8.06 -29.20
CA LEU A 145 -26.83 7.80 -27.84
C LEU A 145 -28.34 7.57 -27.88
N VAL A 146 -28.75 6.29 -27.84
CA VAL A 146 -30.17 5.92 -27.69
C VAL A 146 -30.54 6.23 -26.25
N THR A 147 -31.30 7.30 -26.04
CA THR A 147 -31.75 7.70 -24.71
C THR A 147 -33.21 7.30 -24.55
N PHE A 148 -33.50 6.48 -23.54
CA PHE A 148 -34.86 6.08 -23.21
C PHE A 148 -35.43 7.05 -22.18
N ARG A 149 -36.59 7.64 -22.48
CA ARG A 149 -37.34 8.45 -21.53
C ARG A 149 -38.63 7.71 -21.17
N LEU A 150 -38.78 7.41 -19.88
CA LEU A 150 -40.00 6.87 -19.31
C LEU A 150 -40.72 8.01 -18.58
N ASP A 151 -41.78 8.53 -19.19
CA ASP A 151 -42.67 9.44 -18.48
C ASP A 151 -43.67 8.56 -17.70
N MET A 152 -43.48 8.48 -16.38
CA MET A 152 -44.37 7.78 -15.47
C MET A 152 -45.75 8.46 -15.46
N ASN A 153 -46.83 7.68 -15.63
CA ASN A 153 -48.17 8.18 -15.34
C ASN A 153 -48.30 8.33 -13.82
N THR A 154 -48.18 9.56 -13.34
CA THR A 154 -48.56 9.90 -11.96
C THR A 154 -50.05 9.63 -11.80
N THR A 155 -50.38 8.69 -10.92
CA THR A 155 -51.74 8.52 -10.38
C THR A 155 -51.69 8.98 -8.93
#